data_AF-A0A9E5I7G7-F1
#
_entry.id   AF-A0A9E5I7G7-F1
#
_cell.length_a   1.000
_cell.length_b   1.000
_cell.length_c   1.000
_cell.angle_alpha   90.00
_cell.angle_beta   90.00
_cell.angle_gamma   90.00
#
_symmetry.space_group_name_H-M   'P 1'
#
loop_
_entity.id
_entity.type
_entity.pdbx_description
1 polymer ?
#
loop_
_entity_poly.entity_id
_entity_poly.type
_entity_poly.pdbx_seq_one_letter_code
_entity_poly.pdbx_strand_id
1 'polypeptide(L)'
;MTLSRDMRTLSICVTLVFLFSGLAAQIQSGFGSVRIRGVVLPTQNGQWVAADLFRPLRASQESPAPVVVVVPGFQRSKETQANLSLELARRGMVVLAIDPYAQGFSSSSLSTRSATEEGYGMFAVVHYLADTGNLNYIDPQRIGVTGHSAGGNAAIQAAAHFGEEAVAKGTRSKIHSAFISGYLLSLRNKVLRSVRSNLGLSYALFDEGAFRNENKSADLRQAPESLRFVRSGQLSGEPEVSEVEINRYYGDPAARNLRVVFNEPLLHAFQPYSPKDLAHQIGFFLKVFDLPATIDPEEQIWPWKELCSLISFAASLIALIPFTRLVLFQIPYFRLLVHPIPEAPARPQGRARLVFWILFLTGAVFACLSYIPLTELSQKLFSEATSRQATWFFPQRMNNGVMLWALANGLFGFGLFFLGLFLQGKKFGLPALGLDVSPRETWRALILATTAFLFFYGLLFVVYQLFHVDYRFLFLGVRLFQPELLLLMPVYAPAFLVFFFSNSVRANLALRFSGTPPWRNLLLAGVGNSLGLFLILIAQYLSLALTGTVRWTEGWLYVNLLFAVAPTMFVLPYFHRYFFEMTGRTLLGPLITCLIFIMILLSNTVCYLPL
;
A
#
# COMPACT_ATOMS: atom_id res chain seq x y z
N MET A 1 -0.06 -38.45 15.58
CA MET A 1 0.95 -37.47 16.07
C MET A 1 1.06 -36.22 15.19
N THR A 2 0.93 -36.33 13.86
CA THR A 2 0.93 -35.17 12.93
C THR A 2 -0.35 -34.34 13.01
N LEU A 3 -1.53 -34.99 13.07
CA LEU A 3 -2.82 -34.31 13.19
C LEU A 3 -2.93 -33.39 14.42
N SER A 4 -2.51 -33.89 15.59
CA SER A 4 -2.48 -33.10 16.83
C SER A 4 -1.51 -31.92 16.75
N ARG A 5 -0.41 -32.05 15.98
CA ARG A 5 0.56 -30.98 15.75
C ARG A 5 0.02 -29.89 14.81
N ASP A 6 -0.63 -30.27 13.71
CA ASP A 6 -1.21 -29.30 12.77
C ASP A 6 -2.37 -28.53 13.42
N MET A 7 -3.26 -29.22 14.16
CA MET A 7 -4.32 -28.56 14.94
C MET A 7 -3.74 -27.59 15.98
N ARG A 8 -2.70 -28.01 16.71
CA ARG A 8 -2.02 -27.14 17.68
C ARG A 8 -1.39 -25.92 16.99
N THR A 9 -0.73 -26.11 15.87
CA THR A 9 -0.08 -25.01 15.12
C THR A 9 -1.12 -24.02 14.60
N LEU A 10 -2.20 -24.52 13.99
CA LEU A 10 -3.30 -23.68 13.51
C LEU A 10 -3.92 -22.89 14.67
N SER A 11 -4.18 -23.55 15.81
CA SER A 11 -4.77 -22.91 16.99
C SER A 11 -3.87 -21.80 17.54
N ILE A 12 -2.55 -22.03 17.59
CA ILE A 12 -1.57 -21.01 17.98
C ILE A 12 -1.62 -19.82 17.01
N CYS A 13 -1.55 -20.06 15.69
CA CYS A 13 -1.59 -18.97 14.71
C CYS A 13 -2.87 -18.16 14.80
N VAL A 14 -4.04 -18.81 14.88
CA VAL A 14 -5.33 -18.13 15.01
C VAL A 14 -5.40 -17.34 16.33
N THR A 15 -4.91 -17.91 17.44
CA THR A 15 -4.84 -17.20 18.73
C THR A 15 -3.96 -15.96 18.63
N LEU A 16 -2.79 -16.06 17.99
CA LEU A 16 -1.90 -14.92 17.77
C LEU A 16 -2.57 -13.85 16.91
N VAL A 17 -3.29 -14.24 15.85
CA VAL A 17 -4.06 -13.30 15.03
C VAL A 17 -5.06 -12.52 15.88
N PHE A 18 -5.89 -13.20 16.67
CA PHE A 18 -6.89 -12.51 17.50
C PHE A 18 -6.25 -11.67 18.62
N LEU A 19 -5.24 -12.20 19.31
CA LEU A 19 -4.56 -11.50 20.40
C LEU A 19 -3.89 -10.22 19.91
N PHE A 20 -3.06 -10.30 18.87
CA PHE A 20 -2.32 -9.14 18.39
C PHE A 20 -3.20 -8.17 17.60
N SER A 21 -4.27 -8.63 16.95
CA SER A 21 -5.28 -7.72 16.37
C SER A 21 -6.03 -6.97 17.47
N GLY A 22 -6.39 -7.64 18.57
CA GLY A 22 -6.99 -7.01 19.74
C GLY A 22 -6.07 -5.96 20.38
N LEU A 23 -4.78 -6.28 20.56
CA LEU A 23 -3.78 -5.32 21.05
C LEU A 23 -3.60 -4.13 20.08
N ALA A 24 -3.54 -4.38 18.78
CA ALA A 24 -3.48 -3.33 17.77
C ALA A 24 -4.69 -2.39 17.86
N ALA A 25 -5.90 -2.92 18.10
CA ALA A 25 -7.11 -2.11 18.27
C ALA A 25 -7.12 -1.31 19.57
N GLN A 26 -6.59 -1.85 20.67
CA GLN A 26 -6.39 -1.08 21.91
C GLN A 26 -5.44 0.09 21.68
N ILE A 27 -4.31 -0.13 21.00
CA ILE A 27 -3.37 0.95 20.67
C ILE A 27 -4.02 1.97 19.73
N GLN A 28 -4.73 1.51 18.68
CA GLN A 28 -5.39 2.37 17.69
C GLN A 28 -6.46 3.27 18.33
N SER A 29 -7.17 2.78 19.34
CA SER A 29 -8.18 3.53 20.10
C SER A 29 -7.60 4.36 21.24
N GLY A 30 -6.27 4.45 21.38
CA GLY A 30 -5.64 5.12 22.52
C GLY A 30 -6.07 4.52 23.86
N PHE A 31 -6.13 3.19 23.93
CA PHE A 31 -6.62 2.39 25.05
C PHE A 31 -8.04 2.76 25.49
N GLY A 32 -8.93 2.96 24.50
CA GLY A 32 -10.35 3.27 24.70
C GLY A 32 -10.70 4.75 24.81
N SER A 33 -9.71 5.66 24.78
CA SER A 33 -9.96 7.11 24.79
C SER A 33 -10.55 7.66 23.48
N VAL A 34 -10.43 6.90 22.39
CA VAL A 34 -10.92 7.24 21.05
C VAL A 34 -11.87 6.15 20.54
N ARG A 35 -13.05 6.55 20.08
CA ARG A 35 -14.00 5.68 19.39
C ARG A 35 -13.78 5.75 17.88
N ILE A 36 -13.62 4.59 17.26
CA ILE A 36 -13.38 4.47 15.82
C ILE A 36 -14.60 3.84 15.16
N ARG A 37 -15.09 4.42 14.06
CA ARG A 37 -16.20 3.87 13.27
C ARG A 37 -15.98 4.10 11.78
N GLY A 38 -16.31 3.10 10.97
CA GLY A 38 -16.47 3.29 9.53
C GLY A 38 -17.72 4.11 9.24
N VAL A 39 -17.61 5.08 8.33
CA VAL A 39 -18.74 5.87 7.81
C VAL A 39 -18.66 5.95 6.29
N VAL A 40 -19.82 6.09 5.64
CA VAL A 40 -19.91 6.34 4.20
C VAL A 40 -20.76 7.59 4.01
N LEU A 41 -20.19 8.57 3.30
CA LEU A 41 -20.83 9.84 3.03
C LEU A 41 -21.24 9.89 1.55
N PRO A 42 -22.54 10.06 1.24
CA PRO A 42 -22.96 10.27 -0.14
C PRO A 42 -22.42 11.62 -0.63
N THR A 43 -22.01 11.66 -1.89
CA THR A 43 -21.52 12.87 -2.55
C THR A 43 -22.31 13.12 -3.84
N GLN A 44 -21.88 14.06 -4.68
CA GLN A 44 -22.63 14.43 -5.89
C GLN A 44 -22.65 13.27 -6.91
N ASN A 45 -23.62 13.28 -7.82
CA ASN A 45 -23.69 12.37 -8.98
C ASN A 45 -23.73 10.86 -8.64
N GLY A 46 -24.27 10.49 -7.48
CA GLY A 46 -24.35 9.09 -7.05
C GLY A 46 -23.02 8.51 -6.55
N GLN A 47 -21.99 9.35 -6.40
CA GLN A 47 -20.70 8.95 -5.81
C GLN A 47 -20.80 8.88 -4.28
N TRP A 48 -19.82 8.22 -3.64
CA TRP A 48 -19.70 8.20 -2.18
C TRP A 48 -18.24 8.11 -1.72
N VAL A 49 -17.99 8.63 -0.52
CA VAL A 49 -16.69 8.59 0.14
C VAL A 49 -16.80 7.76 1.42
N ALA A 50 -16.03 6.68 1.49
CA ALA A 50 -15.86 5.90 2.70
C ALA A 50 -14.76 6.52 3.58
N ALA A 51 -14.94 6.48 4.90
CA ALA A 51 -13.97 7.01 5.84
C ALA A 51 -13.96 6.21 7.16
N ASP A 52 -12.87 6.36 7.92
CA ASP A 52 -12.82 6.01 9.32
C ASP A 52 -12.85 7.29 10.15
N LEU A 53 -13.83 7.36 11.04
CA LEU A 53 -14.06 8.45 11.98
C LEU A 53 -13.43 8.08 13.33
N PHE A 54 -12.37 8.80 13.70
CA PHE A 54 -11.74 8.74 15.02
C PHE A 54 -12.29 9.87 15.87
N ARG A 55 -13.15 9.53 16.83
CA ARG A 55 -13.76 10.48 17.76
C ARG A 55 -13.16 10.30 19.16
N PRO A 56 -12.40 11.27 19.68
CA PRO A 56 -12.04 11.31 21.10
C PRO A 56 -13.31 11.34 21.96
N LEU A 57 -13.39 10.53 23.02
CA LEU A 57 -14.60 10.44 23.85
C LEU A 57 -14.96 11.76 24.53
N ARG A 58 -13.97 12.64 24.76
CA ARG A 58 -14.16 14.00 25.30
C ARG A 58 -14.87 14.96 24.35
N ALA A 59 -14.89 14.69 23.04
CA ALA A 59 -15.57 15.54 22.08
C ALA A 59 -17.08 15.35 22.19
N SER A 60 -17.79 16.39 22.60
CA SER A 60 -19.24 16.41 22.81
C SER A 60 -19.85 17.67 22.20
N GLN A 61 -21.18 17.78 22.22
CA GLN A 61 -21.87 18.99 21.78
C GLN A 61 -21.55 20.20 22.67
N GLU A 62 -21.34 19.97 23.97
CA GLU A 62 -21.01 21.02 24.95
C GLU A 62 -19.54 21.44 24.88
N SER A 63 -18.66 20.54 24.42
CA SER A 63 -17.25 20.79 24.19
C SER A 63 -16.83 20.29 22.80
N PRO A 64 -17.21 21.01 21.72
CA PRO A 64 -16.85 20.61 20.37
C PRO A 64 -15.33 20.64 20.14
N ALA A 65 -14.84 19.65 19.42
CA ALA A 65 -13.41 19.50 19.12
C ALA A 65 -13.09 19.95 17.69
N PRO A 66 -11.86 20.44 17.42
CA PRO A 66 -11.38 20.60 16.05
C PRO A 66 -11.38 19.26 15.31
N VAL A 67 -11.51 19.30 13.99
CA VAL A 67 -11.50 18.11 13.13
C VAL A 67 -10.37 18.20 12.11
N VAL A 68 -9.75 17.07 11.77
CA VAL A 68 -8.80 16.97 10.65
C VAL A 68 -9.28 15.92 9.66
N VAL A 69 -9.44 16.33 8.39
CA VAL A 69 -9.69 15.39 7.28
C VAL A 69 -8.35 14.93 6.72
N VAL A 70 -8.09 13.63 6.76
CA VAL A 70 -6.81 13.02 6.35
C VAL A 70 -7.03 12.25 5.05
N VAL A 71 -6.24 12.60 4.01
CA VAL A 71 -6.32 12.00 2.68
C VAL A 71 -5.01 11.31 2.33
N PRO A 72 -5.02 9.98 2.09
CA PRO A 72 -3.84 9.26 1.68
C PRO A 72 -3.46 9.58 0.22
N GLY A 73 -2.28 9.10 -0.18
CA GLY A 73 -1.77 9.28 -1.54
C GLY A 73 -2.44 8.40 -2.60
N PHE A 74 -1.82 8.35 -3.77
CA PHE A 74 -2.21 7.43 -4.85
C PHE A 74 -1.79 5.99 -4.51
N GLN A 75 -2.64 5.01 -4.82
CA GLN A 75 -2.52 3.59 -4.43
C GLN A 75 -2.52 3.33 -2.92
N ARG A 76 -3.34 4.09 -2.20
CA ARG A 76 -3.39 4.07 -0.75
C ARG A 76 -4.83 4.21 -0.29
N SER A 77 -5.05 3.86 0.96
CA SER A 77 -6.35 3.88 1.61
C SER A 77 -6.28 4.54 2.97
N LYS A 78 -7.43 4.81 3.59
CA LYS A 78 -7.55 5.40 4.93
C LYS A 78 -6.68 4.68 5.96
N GLU A 79 -6.57 3.36 5.83
CA GLU A 79 -5.72 2.51 6.65
C GLU A 79 -4.24 2.95 6.65
N THR A 80 -3.71 3.35 5.50
CA THR A 80 -2.29 3.75 5.37
C THR A 80 -1.96 5.08 6.04
N GLN A 81 -2.96 5.80 6.55
CA GLN A 81 -2.81 7.03 7.34
C GLN A 81 -3.39 6.88 8.76
N ALA A 82 -3.68 5.64 9.19
CA ALA A 82 -4.21 5.36 10.52
C ALA A 82 -3.23 5.77 11.63
N ASN A 83 -1.93 5.75 11.35
CA ASN A 83 -0.89 6.19 12.26
C ASN A 83 -0.98 7.69 12.59
N LEU A 84 -1.12 8.57 11.59
CA LEU A 84 -1.38 9.99 11.88
C LEU A 84 -2.75 10.18 12.54
N SER A 85 -3.76 9.46 12.04
CA SER A 85 -5.15 9.61 12.51
C SER A 85 -5.33 9.27 13.98
N LEU A 86 -4.71 8.17 14.45
CA LEU A 86 -4.78 7.79 15.85
C LEU A 86 -4.01 8.80 16.73
N GLU A 87 -2.88 9.34 16.28
CA GLU A 87 -2.09 10.26 17.09
C GLU A 87 -2.72 11.65 17.23
N LEU A 88 -3.36 12.14 16.17
CA LEU A 88 -4.18 13.36 16.24
C LEU A 88 -5.40 13.14 17.16
N ALA A 89 -6.05 11.98 17.08
CA ALA A 89 -7.20 11.66 17.92
C ALA A 89 -6.85 11.54 19.41
N ARG A 90 -5.70 10.96 19.75
CA ARG A 90 -5.18 10.93 21.14
C ARG A 90 -4.98 12.32 21.74
N ARG A 91 -4.68 13.31 20.89
CA ARG A 91 -4.53 14.73 21.26
C ARG A 91 -5.85 15.50 21.18
N GLY A 92 -6.93 14.77 20.98
CA GLY A 92 -8.32 15.18 21.06
C GLY A 92 -8.82 16.04 19.91
N MET A 93 -8.25 15.82 18.72
CA MET A 93 -8.86 16.21 17.46
C MET A 93 -9.79 15.09 16.99
N VAL A 94 -10.93 15.42 16.41
CA VAL A 94 -11.68 14.44 15.62
C VAL A 94 -10.93 14.23 14.31
N VAL A 95 -10.87 13.00 13.80
CA VAL A 95 -10.22 12.72 12.52
C VAL A 95 -11.16 11.96 11.61
N LEU A 96 -11.28 12.40 10.35
CA LEU A 96 -11.87 11.62 9.27
C LEU A 96 -10.76 11.22 8.29
N ALA A 97 -10.32 9.96 8.37
CA ALA A 97 -9.41 9.38 7.38
C ALA A 97 -10.22 8.80 6.24
N ILE A 98 -10.12 9.38 5.04
CA ILE A 98 -10.98 8.99 3.92
C ILE A 98 -10.26 8.01 2.98
N ASP A 99 -11.01 7.09 2.42
CA ASP A 99 -10.61 6.41 1.20
C ASP A 99 -10.81 7.39 0.03
N PRO A 100 -9.76 7.73 -0.74
CA PRO A 100 -9.91 8.58 -1.92
C PRO A 100 -10.89 7.98 -2.93
N TYR A 101 -11.52 8.80 -3.78
CA TYR A 101 -12.24 8.25 -4.94
C TYR A 101 -11.37 7.27 -5.76
N ALA A 102 -12.03 6.24 -6.29
CA ALA A 102 -11.44 5.10 -6.99
C ALA A 102 -10.45 4.28 -6.15
N GLN A 103 -10.44 4.44 -4.83
CA GLN A 103 -9.56 3.73 -3.92
C GLN A 103 -10.34 3.24 -2.72
N GLY A 104 -9.89 2.13 -2.16
CA GLY A 104 -10.48 1.55 -0.96
C GLY A 104 -11.98 1.22 -1.10
N PHE A 105 -12.81 1.75 -0.20
CA PHE A 105 -14.27 1.55 -0.19
C PHE A 105 -15.07 2.70 -0.83
N SER A 106 -14.41 3.75 -1.30
CA SER A 106 -15.06 4.87 -1.99
C SER A 106 -15.39 4.51 -3.43
N SER A 107 -16.42 5.14 -3.99
CA SER A 107 -16.76 4.98 -5.40
C SER A 107 -15.66 5.53 -6.30
N SER A 108 -15.69 5.20 -7.59
CA SER A 108 -14.96 5.99 -8.59
C SER A 108 -15.45 7.43 -8.65
N SER A 109 -14.67 8.28 -9.34
CA SER A 109 -15.10 9.63 -9.69
C SER A 109 -15.37 9.76 -11.18
N LEU A 110 -16.35 10.60 -11.52
CA LEU A 110 -16.60 11.03 -12.90
C LEU A 110 -15.53 12.00 -13.40
N SER A 111 -14.75 12.62 -12.50
CA SER A 111 -13.57 13.41 -12.85
C SER A 111 -12.32 12.54 -12.94
N THR A 112 -11.64 12.61 -14.09
CA THR A 112 -10.31 12.03 -14.27
C THR A 112 -9.22 12.79 -13.49
N ARG A 113 -9.55 13.91 -12.86
CA ARG A 113 -8.66 14.74 -12.03
C ARG A 113 -9.21 14.97 -10.63
N SER A 114 -9.91 13.99 -10.08
CA SER A 114 -10.55 14.05 -8.76
C SER A 114 -9.65 14.51 -7.61
N ALA A 115 -8.35 14.20 -7.63
CA ALA A 115 -7.39 14.72 -6.65
C ALA A 115 -7.34 16.25 -6.58
N THR A 116 -7.51 16.91 -7.74
CA THR A 116 -7.41 18.36 -7.89
C THR A 116 -8.78 19.02 -7.87
N GLU A 117 -9.76 18.43 -8.58
CA GLU A 117 -11.08 19.04 -8.77
C GLU A 117 -12.04 18.75 -7.61
N GLU A 118 -11.79 17.69 -6.84
CA GLU A 118 -12.69 17.24 -5.77
C GLU A 118 -11.95 16.97 -4.45
N GLY A 119 -10.63 17.19 -4.42
CA GLY A 119 -9.77 16.81 -3.29
C GLY A 119 -9.86 15.32 -2.95
N TYR A 120 -10.06 14.45 -3.95
CA TYR A 120 -10.37 13.02 -3.76
C TYR A 120 -11.61 12.73 -2.90
N GLY A 121 -12.56 13.67 -2.85
CA GLY A 121 -13.75 13.58 -2.01
C GLY A 121 -13.66 14.46 -0.76
N MET A 122 -12.47 15.01 -0.43
CA MET A 122 -12.28 15.93 0.70
C MET A 122 -13.23 17.14 0.63
N PHE A 123 -13.53 17.67 -0.57
CA PHE A 123 -14.38 18.85 -0.70
C PHE A 123 -15.80 18.55 -0.19
N ALA A 124 -16.36 17.41 -0.59
CA ALA A 124 -17.67 16.97 -0.12
C ALA A 124 -17.69 16.71 1.39
N VAL A 125 -16.61 16.14 1.93
CA VAL A 125 -16.46 15.91 3.38
C VAL A 125 -16.40 17.23 4.15
N VAL A 126 -15.64 18.22 3.68
CA VAL A 126 -15.57 19.55 4.32
C VAL A 126 -16.92 20.26 4.27
N HIS A 127 -17.66 20.18 3.15
CA HIS A 127 -19.04 20.67 3.09
C HIS A 127 -19.94 19.97 4.12
N TYR A 128 -19.89 18.64 4.19
CA TYR A 128 -20.68 17.89 5.17
C TYR A 128 -20.37 18.31 6.62
N LEU A 129 -19.10 18.52 6.95
CA LEU A 129 -18.65 18.93 8.27
C LEU A 129 -19.04 20.38 8.62
N ALA A 130 -18.96 21.29 7.64
CA ALA A 130 -19.22 22.72 7.87
C ALA A 130 -20.71 23.07 7.79
N ASP A 131 -21.46 22.39 6.92
CA ASP A 131 -22.80 22.80 6.51
C ASP A 131 -23.91 21.92 7.15
N THR A 132 -23.56 20.87 7.92
CA THR A 132 -24.53 20.00 8.62
C THR A 132 -24.32 19.95 10.13
N GLY A 133 -25.40 19.71 10.89
CA GLY A 133 -25.35 19.51 12.34
C GLY A 133 -25.17 18.06 12.79
N ASN A 134 -24.92 17.12 11.86
CA ASN A 134 -24.95 15.68 12.14
C ASN A 134 -23.81 15.23 13.07
N LEU A 135 -22.63 15.87 12.95
CA LEU A 135 -21.49 15.64 13.83
C LEU A 135 -21.36 16.81 14.82
N ASN A 136 -22.38 16.98 15.67
CA ASN A 136 -22.53 18.11 16.60
C ASN A 136 -21.41 18.28 17.65
N TYR A 137 -20.46 17.34 17.71
CA TYR A 137 -19.27 17.39 18.57
C TYR A 137 -18.02 17.94 17.85
N ILE A 138 -18.18 18.43 16.62
CA ILE A 138 -17.13 19.07 15.82
C ILE A 138 -17.34 20.58 15.83
N ASP A 139 -16.25 21.32 15.98
CA ASP A 139 -16.24 22.77 15.80
C ASP A 139 -16.08 23.11 14.30
N PRO A 140 -17.12 23.65 13.64
CA PRO A 140 -17.07 23.97 12.21
C PRO A 140 -16.10 25.11 11.88
N GLN A 141 -15.63 25.89 12.87
CA GLN A 141 -14.64 26.95 12.65
C GLN A 141 -13.19 26.43 12.68
N ARG A 142 -12.97 25.19 13.14
CA ARG A 142 -11.66 24.56 13.29
C ARG A 142 -11.56 23.25 12.48
N ILE A 143 -11.84 23.35 11.19
CA ILE A 143 -11.66 22.25 10.23
C ILE A 143 -10.24 22.32 9.62
N GLY A 144 -9.44 21.31 9.91
CA GLY A 144 -8.13 21.08 9.31
C GLY A 144 -8.20 20.06 8.19
N VAL A 145 -7.26 20.14 7.25
CA VAL A 145 -7.09 19.13 6.21
C VAL A 145 -5.63 18.75 6.07
N THR A 146 -5.35 17.49 5.74
CA THR A 146 -4.00 17.06 5.41
C THR A 146 -4.01 15.89 4.45
N GLY A 147 -2.89 15.69 3.79
CA GLY A 147 -2.64 14.47 3.06
C GLY A 147 -1.21 14.37 2.58
N HIS A 148 -0.86 13.16 2.15
CA HIS A 148 0.47 12.84 1.64
C HIS A 148 0.45 12.60 0.13
N SER A 149 1.45 13.11 -0.60
CA SER A 149 1.59 12.96 -2.05
C SER A 149 0.37 13.51 -2.80
N ALA A 150 -0.35 12.68 -3.55
CA ALA A 150 -1.61 13.11 -4.17
C ALA A 150 -2.67 13.59 -3.15
N GLY A 151 -2.62 13.13 -1.89
CA GLY A 151 -3.43 13.69 -0.79
C GLY A 151 -2.95 15.08 -0.33
N GLY A 152 -1.64 15.36 -0.43
CA GLY A 152 -1.09 16.70 -0.19
C GLY A 152 -1.54 17.69 -1.25
N ASN A 153 -1.64 17.25 -2.52
CA ASN A 153 -2.33 18.02 -3.56
C ASN A 153 -3.79 18.29 -3.19
N ALA A 154 -4.54 17.27 -2.75
CA ALA A 154 -5.93 17.45 -2.33
C ALA A 154 -6.06 18.50 -1.20
N ALA A 155 -5.15 18.47 -0.20
CA ALA A 155 -5.15 19.41 0.91
C ALA A 155 -4.94 20.87 0.46
N ILE A 156 -3.96 21.15 -0.40
CA ILE A 156 -3.73 22.52 -0.88
C ILE A 156 -4.85 23.00 -1.82
N GLN A 157 -5.40 22.12 -2.65
CA GLN A 157 -6.51 22.46 -3.53
C GLN A 157 -7.78 22.75 -2.74
N ALA A 158 -8.03 22.01 -1.65
CA ALA A 158 -9.13 22.31 -0.75
C ALA A 158 -8.94 23.67 -0.08
N ALA A 159 -7.74 23.96 0.45
CA ALA A 159 -7.45 25.24 1.08
C ALA A 159 -7.62 26.43 0.12
N ALA A 160 -7.31 26.24 -1.16
CA ALA A 160 -7.56 27.23 -2.20
C ALA A 160 -9.07 27.34 -2.52
N HIS A 161 -9.75 26.24 -2.81
CA HIS A 161 -11.17 26.20 -3.16
C HIS A 161 -12.06 26.87 -2.11
N PHE A 162 -11.91 26.50 -0.84
CA PHE A 162 -12.71 27.09 0.24
C PHE A 162 -12.26 28.51 0.60
N GLY A 163 -11.03 28.89 0.23
CA GLY A 163 -10.56 30.28 0.28
C GLY A 163 -11.22 31.15 -0.79
N GLU A 164 -11.39 30.64 -2.02
CA GLU A 164 -12.14 31.30 -3.09
C GLU A 164 -13.61 31.47 -2.71
N GLU A 165 -14.24 30.40 -2.19
CA GLU A 165 -15.62 30.45 -1.68
C GLU A 165 -15.78 31.54 -0.61
N ALA A 166 -14.83 31.61 0.33
CA ALA A 166 -14.84 32.59 1.41
C ALA A 166 -14.72 34.02 0.90
N VAL A 167 -13.79 34.28 -0.03
CA VAL A 167 -13.63 35.60 -0.66
C VAL A 167 -14.89 36.00 -1.42
N ALA A 168 -15.46 35.09 -2.21
CA ALA A 168 -16.66 35.36 -3.00
C ALA A 168 -17.89 35.67 -2.13
N LYS A 169 -18.00 35.04 -0.96
CA LYS A 169 -19.13 35.22 -0.03
C LYS A 169 -18.88 36.27 1.07
N GLY A 170 -17.67 36.83 1.16
CA GLY A 170 -17.29 37.71 2.27
C GLY A 170 -17.31 37.02 3.64
N THR A 171 -17.01 35.72 3.69
CA THR A 171 -17.04 34.90 4.90
C THR A 171 -15.64 34.39 5.28
N ARG A 172 -15.51 33.69 6.40
CA ARG A 172 -14.28 32.96 6.73
C ARG A 172 -14.21 31.65 5.93
N SER A 173 -13.00 31.26 5.51
CA SER A 173 -12.74 29.95 4.93
C SER A 173 -13.21 28.83 5.85
N LYS A 174 -13.93 27.86 5.29
CA LYS A 174 -14.32 26.63 6.00
C LYS A 174 -13.09 25.86 6.46
N ILE A 175 -12.02 25.86 5.67
CA ILE A 175 -10.74 25.32 6.10
C ILE A 175 -10.02 26.35 6.95
N HIS A 176 -9.75 25.94 8.19
CA HIS A 176 -8.94 26.68 9.16
C HIS A 176 -7.46 26.52 8.86
N SER A 177 -7.02 25.28 8.58
CA SER A 177 -5.61 24.96 8.37
C SER A 177 -5.43 23.78 7.43
N ALA A 178 -4.34 23.77 6.67
CA ALA A 178 -3.98 22.66 5.80
C ALA A 178 -2.51 22.26 5.99
N PHE A 179 -2.24 20.96 6.08
CA PHE A 179 -0.87 20.43 6.09
C PHE A 179 -0.62 19.62 4.82
N ILE A 180 0.35 20.05 4.01
CA ILE A 180 0.72 19.45 2.74
C ILE A 180 1.94 18.57 2.97
N SER A 181 1.80 17.25 2.86
CA SER A 181 2.93 16.31 2.92
C SER A 181 3.24 15.74 1.53
N GLY A 182 4.52 15.66 1.17
CA GLY A 182 5.00 14.97 -0.03
C GLY A 182 4.56 15.55 -1.38
N TYR A 183 4.18 16.83 -1.46
CA TYR A 183 3.68 17.42 -2.72
C TYR A 183 3.99 18.91 -2.90
N LEU A 184 4.57 19.30 -4.04
CA LEU A 184 4.96 20.69 -4.35
C LEU A 184 4.35 21.27 -5.63
N LEU A 185 3.90 20.44 -6.58
CA LEU A 185 3.58 20.89 -7.96
C LEU A 185 2.41 21.90 -8.04
N SER A 186 1.57 21.96 -7.01
CA SER A 186 0.45 22.89 -6.87
C SER A 186 0.77 24.14 -6.07
N LEU A 187 2.00 24.28 -5.55
CA LEU A 187 2.49 25.49 -4.86
C LEU A 187 2.83 26.60 -5.86
N ARG A 188 1.82 27.00 -6.63
CA ARG A 188 1.87 28.04 -7.65
C ARG A 188 1.12 29.26 -7.15
N ASN A 189 1.54 30.45 -7.59
CA ASN A 189 0.90 31.71 -7.22
C ASN A 189 -0.63 31.71 -7.44
N LYS A 190 -1.10 31.12 -8.54
CA LYS A 190 -2.54 31.04 -8.83
C LYS A 190 -3.34 30.28 -7.77
N VAL A 191 -2.77 29.24 -7.15
CA VAL A 191 -3.41 28.44 -6.11
C VAL A 191 -3.29 29.14 -4.76
N LEU A 192 -2.06 29.60 -4.44
CA LEU A 192 -1.75 30.18 -3.13
C LEU A 192 -2.46 31.53 -2.88
N ARG A 193 -2.73 32.33 -3.91
CA ARG A 193 -3.40 33.64 -3.80
C ARG A 193 -4.78 33.55 -3.14
N SER A 194 -5.50 32.47 -3.41
CA SER A 194 -6.85 32.27 -2.90
C SER A 194 -6.89 31.69 -1.49
N VAL A 195 -5.78 31.13 -0.99
CA VAL A 195 -5.74 30.45 0.31
C VAL A 195 -5.97 31.43 1.46
N ARG A 196 -6.87 31.06 2.38
CA ARG A 196 -7.20 31.80 3.61
C ARG A 196 -7.11 30.91 4.86
N SER A 197 -6.02 30.13 4.93
CA SER A 197 -5.76 29.09 5.94
C SER A 197 -4.31 29.15 6.43
N ASN A 198 -4.06 28.71 7.66
CA ASN A 198 -2.69 28.38 8.10
C ASN A 198 -2.18 27.18 7.33
N LEU A 199 -0.91 27.19 6.91
CA LEU A 199 -0.33 26.11 6.12
C LEU A 199 0.93 25.52 6.75
N GLY A 200 1.01 24.20 6.78
CA GLY A 200 2.24 23.45 7.00
C GLY A 200 2.66 22.73 5.72
N LEU A 201 3.96 22.65 5.45
CA LEU A 201 4.52 21.95 4.31
C LEU A 201 5.60 20.98 4.79
N SER A 202 5.53 19.72 4.36
CA SER A 202 6.59 18.75 4.54
C SER A 202 6.91 18.06 3.21
N TYR A 203 8.19 17.95 2.87
CA TYR A 203 8.65 17.24 1.68
C TYR A 203 9.94 16.48 2.00
N ALA A 204 10.02 15.23 1.59
CA ALA A 204 11.17 14.39 1.84
C ALA A 204 12.45 14.96 1.17
N LEU A 205 13.56 15.06 1.88
CA LEU A 205 14.84 15.57 1.33
C LEU A 205 15.42 14.66 0.24
N PHE A 206 15.05 13.38 0.25
CA PHE A 206 15.43 12.42 -0.80
C PHE A 206 14.19 11.96 -1.58
N ASP A 207 13.19 12.83 -1.77
CA ASP A 207 11.98 12.51 -2.52
C ASP A 207 12.30 12.09 -3.96
N GLU A 208 11.92 10.87 -4.33
CA GLU A 208 12.16 10.31 -5.66
C GLU A 208 11.48 11.10 -6.78
N GLY A 209 10.46 11.89 -6.45
CA GLY A 209 9.72 12.75 -7.35
C GLY A 209 10.31 14.15 -7.55
N ALA A 210 11.43 14.47 -6.90
CA ALA A 210 12.03 15.82 -6.90
C ALA A 210 12.54 16.31 -8.26
N PHE A 211 12.79 15.40 -9.20
CA PHE A 211 13.09 15.74 -10.61
C PHE A 211 11.96 16.53 -11.29
N ARG A 212 10.76 16.57 -10.69
CA ARG A 212 9.61 17.32 -11.19
C ARG A 212 9.56 18.75 -10.65
N ASN A 213 10.31 19.06 -9.60
CA ASN A 213 10.39 20.39 -9.00
C ASN A 213 11.12 21.35 -9.95
N GLU A 214 10.95 22.65 -9.74
CA GLU A 214 11.56 23.70 -10.57
C GLU A 214 13.08 23.62 -10.54
N ASN A 215 13.67 23.48 -9.34
CA ASN A 215 15.12 23.33 -9.17
C ASN A 215 15.63 21.90 -9.35
N LYS A 216 14.77 20.94 -9.72
CA LYS A 216 15.14 19.50 -9.80
C LYS A 216 15.76 18.96 -8.51
N SER A 217 15.40 19.55 -7.38
CA SER A 217 15.93 19.25 -6.06
C SER A 217 14.80 19.15 -5.04
N ALA A 218 15.02 18.36 -4.01
CA ALA A 218 14.14 18.19 -2.86
C ALA A 218 14.50 19.11 -1.69
N ASP A 219 15.60 19.87 -1.80
CA ASP A 219 16.00 20.85 -0.79
C ASP A 219 15.06 22.06 -0.81
N LEU A 220 14.32 22.24 0.27
CA LEU A 220 13.32 23.29 0.38
C LEU A 220 13.87 24.63 0.88
N ARG A 221 15.17 24.79 1.16
CA ARG A 221 15.68 26.09 1.63
C ARG A 221 15.61 27.17 0.56
N GLN A 222 15.89 26.78 -0.69
CA GLN A 222 15.96 27.70 -1.83
C GLN A 222 15.01 27.30 -2.97
N ALA A 223 14.10 26.35 -2.73
CA ALA A 223 13.14 25.92 -3.74
C ALA A 223 12.11 27.04 -4.02
N PRO A 224 11.89 27.44 -5.29
CA PRO A 224 10.88 28.44 -5.65
C PRO A 224 9.49 28.12 -5.11
N GLU A 225 9.11 26.84 -5.07
CA GLU A 225 7.86 26.36 -4.50
C GLU A 225 7.72 26.72 -3.02
N SER A 226 8.78 26.50 -2.24
CA SER A 226 8.83 26.78 -0.80
C SER A 226 8.86 28.28 -0.49
N LEU A 227 9.61 29.06 -1.30
CA LEU A 227 9.68 30.51 -1.17
C LEU A 227 8.32 31.13 -1.46
N ARG A 228 7.65 30.71 -2.54
CA ARG A 228 6.27 31.13 -2.84
C ARG A 228 5.31 30.74 -1.74
N PHE A 229 5.46 29.54 -1.17
CA PHE A 229 4.63 29.07 -0.07
C PHE A 229 4.76 29.97 1.17
N VAL A 230 5.97 30.28 1.62
CA VAL A 230 6.19 31.16 2.77
C VAL A 230 5.70 32.58 2.48
N ARG A 231 6.08 33.15 1.33
CA ARG A 231 5.68 34.50 0.89
C ARG A 231 4.16 34.67 0.76
N SER A 232 3.42 33.61 0.48
CA SER A 232 1.95 33.65 0.41
C SER A 232 1.25 33.98 1.73
N GLY A 233 1.95 33.84 2.86
CA GLY A 233 1.45 34.22 4.18
C GLY A 233 1.89 35.60 4.65
N GLN A 234 2.82 36.25 3.94
CA GLN A 234 3.38 37.53 4.39
C GLN A 234 2.40 38.68 4.21
N LEU A 235 2.35 39.56 5.20
CA LEU A 235 1.60 40.81 5.11
C LEU A 235 2.40 41.88 4.34
N SER A 236 1.69 42.88 3.82
CA SER A 236 2.31 43.99 3.11
C SER A 236 3.32 44.72 4.01
N GLY A 237 4.56 44.91 3.54
CA GLY A 237 5.64 45.58 4.27
C GLY A 237 6.55 44.64 5.06
N GLU A 238 6.26 43.34 5.13
CA GLU A 238 7.21 42.36 5.67
C GLU A 238 8.42 42.17 4.74
N PRO A 239 9.63 41.93 5.29
CA PRO A 239 10.81 41.67 4.48
C PRO A 239 10.64 40.40 3.65
N GLU A 240 11.02 40.46 2.38
CA GLU A 240 10.92 39.32 1.48
C GLU A 240 11.83 38.17 1.96
N VAL A 241 11.28 36.97 2.08
CA VAL A 241 12.05 35.77 2.45
C VAL A 241 12.83 35.30 1.23
N SER A 242 14.17 35.43 1.25
CA SER A 242 15.08 34.95 0.20
C SER A 242 15.52 33.50 0.38
N GLU A 243 15.52 33.00 1.63
CA GLU A 243 15.82 31.62 1.99
C GLU A 243 14.84 31.16 3.08
N VAL A 244 14.29 29.96 2.92
CA VAL A 244 13.40 29.35 3.91
C VAL A 244 14.23 28.69 5.01
N GLU A 245 13.97 29.10 6.25
CA GLU A 245 14.50 28.46 7.44
C GLU A 245 13.59 27.28 7.81
N ILE A 246 14.12 26.07 7.68
CA ILE A 246 13.38 24.83 7.96
C ILE A 246 12.98 24.79 9.45
N ASN A 247 11.75 24.34 9.72
CA ASN A 247 11.09 24.30 11.03
C ASN A 247 10.74 25.67 11.65
N ARG A 248 10.98 26.79 10.94
CA ARG A 248 10.56 28.12 11.40
C ARG A 248 9.10 28.38 11.07
N TYR A 249 8.38 28.90 12.06
CA TYR A 249 7.04 29.43 11.88
C TYR A 249 7.11 30.91 11.43
N TYR A 250 6.45 31.21 10.32
CA TYR A 250 6.24 32.55 9.78
C TYR A 250 4.77 32.94 9.94
N GLY A 251 4.45 34.22 10.14
CA GLY A 251 3.07 34.72 10.28
C GLY A 251 2.41 34.40 11.62
N ASP A 252 1.10 34.62 11.69
CA ASP A 252 0.26 34.49 12.89
C ASP A 252 -0.89 33.48 12.67
N PRO A 253 -1.03 32.45 13.53
CA PRO A 253 -2.13 31.49 13.41
C PRO A 253 -3.52 32.13 13.48
N ALA A 254 -3.70 33.21 14.26
CA ALA A 254 -5.00 33.88 14.42
C ALA A 254 -5.43 34.62 13.14
N ALA A 255 -4.46 35.18 12.41
CA ALA A 255 -4.67 35.82 11.11
C ALA A 255 -4.85 34.80 9.96
N ARG A 256 -4.73 33.50 10.24
CA ARG A 256 -4.75 32.41 9.24
C ARG A 256 -3.70 32.58 8.13
N ASN A 257 -2.57 33.21 8.45
CA ASN A 257 -1.47 33.43 7.51
C ASN A 257 -0.18 32.69 7.92
N LEU A 258 -0.23 31.85 8.96
CA LEU A 258 0.95 31.10 9.42
C LEU A 258 1.46 30.13 8.34
N ARG A 259 2.78 30.05 8.19
CA ARG A 259 3.50 29.14 7.28
C ARG A 259 4.63 28.44 8.04
N VAL A 260 4.83 27.15 7.78
CA VAL A 260 6.00 26.39 8.25
C VAL A 260 6.42 25.37 7.20
N VAL A 261 7.72 25.16 7.05
CA VAL A 261 8.30 24.24 6.08
C VAL A 261 9.21 23.24 6.80
N PHE A 262 8.99 21.96 6.55
CA PHE A 262 9.75 20.82 7.05
C PHE A 262 10.39 20.06 5.89
N ASN A 263 11.58 19.48 6.11
CA ASN A 263 12.35 18.79 5.07
C ASN A 263 13.16 17.63 5.67
N GLU A 264 12.52 16.48 5.91
CA GLU A 264 13.13 15.34 6.62
C GLU A 264 14.05 14.51 5.72
N PRO A 265 15.19 13.97 6.24
CA PRO A 265 16.16 13.18 5.48
C PRO A 265 15.70 11.74 5.23
N LEU A 266 14.65 11.56 4.43
CA LEU A 266 14.03 10.27 4.09
C LEU A 266 13.53 10.26 2.64
N LEU A 267 12.97 9.12 2.21
CA LEU A 267 12.37 8.94 0.88
C LEU A 267 10.85 9.18 0.92
N HIS A 268 10.26 9.48 -0.25
CA HIS A 268 8.82 9.76 -0.41
C HIS A 268 7.95 8.67 0.21
N ALA A 269 8.21 7.40 -0.14
CA ALA A 269 7.37 6.27 0.27
C ALA A 269 7.36 6.00 1.78
N PHE A 270 8.39 6.45 2.50
CA PHE A 270 8.56 6.25 3.94
C PHE A 270 8.18 7.47 4.77
N GLN A 271 7.94 8.64 4.16
CA GLN A 271 7.59 9.87 4.88
C GLN A 271 6.37 9.68 5.79
N PRO A 272 5.26 9.05 5.34
CA PRO A 272 4.10 8.84 6.20
C PRO A 272 4.37 7.93 7.40
N TYR A 273 5.48 7.21 7.43
CA TYR A 273 5.84 6.27 8.48
C TYR A 273 7.06 6.73 9.28
N SER A 274 7.39 8.02 9.20
CA SER A 274 8.46 8.65 9.96
C SER A 274 7.91 9.25 11.25
N PRO A 275 8.40 8.85 12.43
CA PRO A 275 7.99 9.49 13.68
C PRO A 275 8.25 11.01 13.67
N LYS A 276 9.32 11.45 13.02
CA LYS A 276 9.68 12.87 12.91
C LYS A 276 8.67 13.66 12.07
N ASP A 277 8.30 13.15 10.90
CA ASP A 277 7.30 13.81 10.04
C ASP A 277 5.93 13.85 10.74
N LEU A 278 5.53 12.76 11.40
CA LEU A 278 4.31 12.72 12.19
C LEU A 278 4.33 13.73 13.35
N ALA A 279 5.47 13.88 14.05
CA ALA A 279 5.61 14.87 15.12
C ALA A 279 5.45 16.30 14.57
N HIS A 280 5.99 16.61 13.39
CA HIS A 280 5.79 17.91 12.74
C HIS A 280 4.33 18.17 12.38
N GLN A 281 3.63 17.17 11.83
CA GLN A 281 2.20 17.27 11.51
C GLN A 281 1.35 17.48 12.76
N ILE A 282 1.60 16.69 13.81
CA ILE A 282 0.93 16.80 15.10
C ILE A 282 1.18 18.17 15.73
N GLY A 283 2.44 18.60 15.79
CA GLY A 283 2.85 19.88 16.36
C GLY A 283 2.22 21.08 15.63
N PHE A 284 2.13 21.01 14.29
CA PHE A 284 1.43 22.01 13.51
C PHE A 284 -0.04 22.12 13.91
N PHE A 285 -0.78 21.00 13.96
CA PHE A 285 -2.21 21.03 14.28
C PHE A 285 -2.47 21.44 15.74
N LEU A 286 -1.65 21.00 16.70
CA LEU A 286 -1.72 21.49 18.08
C LEU A 286 -1.57 23.01 18.13
N LYS A 287 -0.59 23.57 17.40
CA LYS A 287 -0.32 25.01 17.38
C LYS A 287 -1.46 25.81 16.75
N VAL A 288 -1.91 25.43 15.55
CA VAL A 288 -2.93 26.23 14.83
C VAL A 288 -4.32 26.12 15.46
N PHE A 289 -4.65 25.02 16.14
CA PHE A 289 -5.91 24.89 16.85
C PHE A 289 -5.86 25.37 18.30
N ASP A 290 -4.71 25.87 18.75
CA ASP A 290 -4.47 26.32 20.12
C ASP A 290 -4.84 25.23 21.15
N LEU A 291 -4.40 24.00 20.88
CA LEU A 291 -4.62 22.86 21.77
C LEU A 291 -3.43 22.70 22.72
N PRO A 292 -3.68 22.34 24.00
CA PRO A 292 -2.59 22.09 24.94
C PRO A 292 -1.80 20.85 24.53
N ALA A 293 -0.47 20.98 24.49
CA ALA A 293 0.46 19.88 24.20
C ALA A 293 0.62 18.92 25.40
N THR A 294 -0.50 18.38 25.88
CA THR A 294 -0.57 17.43 27.01
C THR A 294 0.16 16.11 26.73
N ILE A 295 0.25 15.72 25.46
CA ILE A 295 1.06 14.61 24.98
C ILE A 295 2.03 15.21 23.96
N ASP A 296 3.33 15.09 24.21
CA ASP A 296 4.37 15.63 23.34
C ASP A 296 4.21 15.06 21.91
N PRO A 297 4.36 15.85 20.83
CA PRO A 297 4.26 15.34 19.45
C PRO A 297 5.17 14.14 19.12
N GLU A 298 6.32 14.00 19.79
CA GLU A 298 7.23 12.87 19.62
C GLU A 298 6.77 11.61 20.38
N GLU A 299 5.87 11.74 21.36
CA GLU A 299 5.32 10.63 22.13
C GLU A 299 4.23 9.89 21.33
N GLN A 300 4.65 8.93 20.52
CA GLN A 300 3.82 8.19 19.56
C GLN A 300 3.72 6.70 19.91
N ILE A 301 2.53 6.12 19.77
CA ILE A 301 2.24 4.69 20.01
C ILE A 301 1.94 3.90 18.74
N TRP A 302 1.71 4.57 17.60
CA TRP A 302 1.45 3.89 16.34
C TRP A 302 2.50 2.83 15.93
N PRO A 303 3.81 2.93 16.24
CA PRO A 303 4.77 1.87 15.88
C PRO A 303 4.45 0.53 16.54
N TRP A 304 3.90 0.55 17.76
CA TRP A 304 3.46 -0.65 18.46
C TRP A 304 2.24 -1.29 17.80
N LYS A 305 1.32 -0.46 17.28
CA LYS A 305 0.20 -0.93 16.47
C LYS A 305 0.70 -1.61 15.20
N GLU A 306 1.69 -1.04 14.52
CA GLU A 306 2.30 -1.64 13.32
C GLU A 306 3.01 -2.97 13.62
N LEU A 307 3.72 -3.07 14.75
CA LEU A 307 4.30 -4.34 15.19
C LEU A 307 3.25 -5.42 15.45
N CYS A 308 2.15 -5.07 16.14
CA CYS A 308 1.06 -6.00 16.40
C CYS A 308 0.34 -6.44 15.12
N SER A 309 0.10 -5.50 14.19
CA SER A 309 -0.46 -5.81 12.87
C SER A 309 0.48 -6.69 12.05
N LEU A 310 1.81 -6.51 12.15
CA LEU A 310 2.80 -7.37 11.48
C LEU A 310 2.78 -8.80 12.03
N ILE A 311 2.69 -8.97 13.35
CA ILE A 311 2.60 -10.30 13.97
C ILE A 311 1.32 -11.01 13.52
N SER A 312 0.19 -10.29 13.51
CA SER A 312 -1.08 -10.82 13.01
C SER A 312 -0.99 -11.19 11.53
N PHE A 313 -0.35 -10.35 10.73
CA PHE A 313 -0.13 -10.61 9.31
C PHE A 313 0.70 -11.88 9.08
N ALA A 314 1.85 -12.01 9.73
CA ALA A 314 2.70 -13.19 9.62
C ALA A 314 1.96 -14.46 10.11
N ALA A 315 1.27 -14.38 11.25
CA ALA A 315 0.50 -15.50 11.80
C ALA A 315 -0.63 -15.95 10.86
N SER A 316 -1.35 -15.01 10.23
CA SER A 316 -2.42 -15.31 9.28
C SER A 316 -1.91 -16.04 8.04
N LEU A 317 -0.76 -15.62 7.50
CA LEU A 317 -0.13 -16.28 6.36
C LEU A 317 0.40 -17.67 6.74
N ILE A 318 1.02 -17.82 7.91
CA ILE A 318 1.48 -19.13 8.38
C ILE A 318 0.30 -20.07 8.61
N ALA A 319 -0.84 -19.59 9.11
CA ALA A 319 -2.04 -20.38 9.36
C ALA A 319 -2.58 -21.12 8.12
N LEU A 320 -2.33 -20.59 6.91
CA LEU A 320 -2.69 -21.24 5.65
C LEU A 320 -2.10 -22.65 5.52
N ILE A 321 -0.88 -22.86 6.02
CA ILE A 321 -0.15 -24.12 5.88
C ILE A 321 -0.83 -25.24 6.68
N PRO A 322 -1.01 -25.15 8.02
CA PRO A 322 -1.69 -26.19 8.77
C PRO A 322 -3.18 -26.26 8.41
N PHE A 323 -3.86 -25.15 8.11
CA PHE A 323 -5.27 -25.19 7.66
C PHE A 323 -5.43 -26.04 6.40
N THR A 324 -4.68 -25.72 5.34
CA THR A 324 -4.77 -26.45 4.07
C THR A 324 -4.38 -27.91 4.26
N ARG A 325 -3.35 -28.19 5.06
CA ARG A 325 -2.92 -29.56 5.38
C ARG A 325 -4.02 -30.35 6.08
N LEU A 326 -4.71 -29.76 7.06
CA LEU A 326 -5.83 -30.39 7.75
C LEU A 326 -6.96 -30.72 6.78
N VAL A 327 -7.39 -29.76 5.95
CA VAL A 327 -8.45 -29.97 4.95
C VAL A 327 -8.04 -31.07 3.95
N LEU A 328 -6.80 -31.02 3.46
CA LEU A 328 -6.23 -31.99 2.52
C LEU A 328 -6.23 -33.42 3.06
N PHE A 329 -5.77 -33.62 4.31
CA PHE A 329 -5.62 -34.95 4.88
C PHE A 329 -6.83 -35.45 5.66
N GLN A 330 -7.76 -34.59 6.10
CA GLN A 330 -8.95 -35.05 6.81
C GLN A 330 -10.11 -35.39 5.87
N ILE A 331 -10.28 -34.64 4.77
CA ILE A 331 -11.40 -34.84 3.85
C ILE A 331 -11.00 -35.82 2.73
N PRO A 332 -11.64 -37.01 2.61
CA PRO A 332 -11.27 -38.01 1.61
C PRO A 332 -11.26 -37.48 0.16
N TYR A 333 -12.14 -36.54 -0.15
CA TYR A 333 -12.21 -35.88 -1.47
C TYR A 333 -10.90 -35.21 -1.89
N PHE A 334 -10.16 -34.59 -0.95
CA PHE A 334 -8.91 -33.89 -1.22
C PHE A 334 -7.67 -34.77 -1.08
N ARG A 335 -7.72 -35.87 -0.32
CA ARG A 335 -6.58 -36.82 -0.19
C ARG A 335 -6.11 -37.36 -1.54
N LEU A 336 -6.98 -37.40 -2.54
CA LEU A 336 -6.66 -37.78 -3.91
C LEU A 336 -5.69 -36.82 -4.62
N LEU A 337 -5.38 -35.66 -4.04
CA LEU A 337 -4.34 -34.74 -4.52
C LEU A 337 -2.94 -35.09 -4.02
N VAL A 338 -2.80 -36.10 -3.16
CA VAL A 338 -1.53 -36.48 -2.55
C VAL A 338 -0.87 -37.58 -3.39
N HIS A 339 0.31 -37.26 -3.92
CA HIS A 339 1.14 -38.16 -4.71
C HIS A 339 2.54 -38.30 -4.08
N PRO A 340 3.30 -39.34 -4.46
CA PRO A 340 4.70 -39.43 -4.12
C PRO A 340 5.45 -38.16 -4.55
N ILE A 341 6.24 -37.61 -3.63
CA ILE A 341 7.05 -36.42 -3.91
C ILE A 341 8.14 -36.83 -4.90
N PRO A 342 8.28 -36.17 -6.06
CA PRO A 342 9.37 -36.43 -6.99
C PRO A 342 10.74 -36.37 -6.31
N GLU A 343 11.72 -37.12 -6.79
CA GLU A 343 13.07 -37.07 -6.25
C GLU A 343 13.70 -35.68 -6.46
N ALA A 344 14.48 -35.24 -5.48
CA ALA A 344 15.20 -33.98 -5.58
C ALA A 344 16.42 -34.16 -6.51
N PRO A 345 16.63 -33.30 -7.53
CA PRO A 345 17.82 -33.38 -8.37
C PRO A 345 19.11 -33.28 -7.55
N ALA A 346 20.15 -33.98 -7.99
CA ALA A 346 21.50 -33.77 -7.47
C ALA A 346 21.97 -32.33 -7.75
N ARG A 347 22.85 -31.81 -6.89
CA ARG A 347 23.48 -30.51 -7.13
C ARG A 347 24.23 -30.52 -8.46
N PRO A 348 24.10 -29.46 -9.27
CA PRO A 348 24.84 -29.38 -10.53
C PRO A 348 26.34 -29.27 -10.27
N GLN A 349 27.14 -30.04 -11.01
CA GLN A 349 28.60 -30.05 -10.94
C GLN A 349 29.21 -29.79 -12.33
N GLY A 350 30.49 -29.42 -12.38
CA GLY A 350 31.22 -29.16 -13.63
C GLY A 350 30.47 -28.22 -14.58
N ARG A 351 30.31 -28.61 -15.85
CA ARG A 351 29.58 -27.84 -16.87
C ARG A 351 28.12 -27.55 -16.49
N ALA A 352 27.43 -28.48 -15.82
CA ALA A 352 26.05 -28.27 -15.40
C ALA A 352 25.91 -27.15 -14.35
N ARG A 353 26.93 -26.95 -13.50
CA ARG A 353 26.98 -25.83 -12.53
C ARG A 353 27.06 -24.49 -13.25
N LEU A 354 27.88 -24.40 -14.30
CA LEU A 354 27.99 -23.20 -15.11
C LEU A 354 26.66 -22.88 -15.81
N VAL A 355 26.05 -23.87 -16.48
CA VAL A 355 24.74 -23.72 -17.14
C VAL A 355 23.68 -23.26 -16.14
N PHE A 356 23.64 -23.86 -14.95
CA PHE A 356 22.71 -23.46 -13.88
C PHE A 356 22.82 -21.97 -13.53
N TRP A 357 24.03 -21.48 -13.23
CA TRP A 357 24.22 -20.09 -12.82
C TRP A 357 23.99 -19.10 -13.96
N ILE A 358 24.35 -19.46 -15.20
CA ILE A 358 24.02 -18.65 -16.38
C ILE A 358 22.51 -18.47 -16.48
N LEU A 359 21.73 -19.56 -16.48
CA LEU A 359 20.27 -19.48 -16.58
C LEU A 359 19.64 -18.73 -15.39
N PHE A 360 20.16 -18.95 -14.18
CA PHE A 360 19.70 -18.25 -12.97
C PHE A 360 19.90 -16.74 -13.09
N LEU A 361 21.10 -16.31 -13.47
CA LEU A 361 21.44 -14.89 -13.63
C LEU A 361 20.73 -14.27 -14.83
N THR A 362 20.58 -14.99 -15.94
CA THR A 362 19.78 -14.56 -17.09
C THR A 362 18.34 -14.28 -16.69
N GLY A 363 17.74 -15.14 -15.86
CA GLY A 363 16.40 -14.91 -15.31
C GLY A 363 16.31 -13.63 -14.49
N ALA A 364 17.28 -13.40 -13.59
CA ALA A 364 17.33 -12.19 -12.77
C ALA A 364 17.54 -10.90 -13.61
N VAL A 365 18.42 -10.96 -14.61
CA VAL A 365 18.67 -9.84 -15.53
C VAL A 365 17.44 -9.54 -16.38
N PHE A 366 16.77 -10.57 -16.92
CA PHE A 366 15.52 -10.39 -17.66
C PHE A 366 14.45 -9.74 -16.77
N ALA A 367 14.27 -10.23 -15.55
CA ALA A 367 13.33 -9.66 -14.58
C ALA A 367 13.62 -8.18 -14.31
N CYS A 368 14.89 -7.82 -14.12
CA CYS A 368 15.34 -6.44 -13.91
C CYS A 368 15.10 -5.54 -15.12
N LEU A 369 15.56 -5.96 -16.31
CA LEU A 369 15.54 -5.13 -17.52
C LEU A 369 14.14 -5.02 -18.15
N SER A 370 13.28 -6.02 -17.97
CA SER A 370 11.93 -6.03 -18.55
C SER A 370 10.90 -5.22 -17.76
N TYR A 371 11.15 -4.89 -16.48
CA TYR A 371 10.15 -4.25 -15.61
C TYR A 371 9.65 -2.93 -16.15
N ILE A 372 10.54 -1.95 -16.34
CA ILE A 372 10.16 -0.62 -16.80
C ILE A 372 9.52 -0.66 -18.20
N PRO A 373 10.12 -1.32 -19.22
CA PRO A 373 9.50 -1.43 -20.54
C PRO A 373 8.09 -2.03 -20.53
N LEU A 374 7.83 -3.03 -19.69
CA LEU A 374 6.50 -3.64 -19.59
C LEU A 374 5.52 -2.77 -18.82
N THR A 375 5.96 -2.00 -17.82
CA THR A 375 5.10 -0.99 -17.20
C THR A 375 4.74 0.14 -18.18
N GLU A 376 5.65 0.54 -19.06
CA GLU A 376 5.37 1.51 -20.14
C GLU A 376 4.43 0.93 -21.20
N LEU A 377 4.64 -0.34 -21.61
CA LEU A 377 3.74 -1.02 -22.53
C LEU A 377 2.33 -1.15 -21.95
N SER A 378 2.21 -1.45 -20.66
CA SER A 378 0.90 -1.55 -19.99
C SER A 378 0.10 -0.26 -20.06
N GLN A 379 0.77 0.89 -20.05
CA GLN A 379 0.11 2.19 -20.15
C GLN A 379 -0.53 2.42 -21.53
N LYS A 380 0.03 1.80 -22.58
CA LYS A 380 -0.51 1.83 -23.94
C LYS A 380 -1.63 0.81 -24.15
N LEU A 381 -1.46 -0.40 -23.61
CA LEU A 381 -2.45 -1.48 -23.76
C LEU A 381 -3.73 -1.23 -22.95
N PHE A 382 -3.61 -0.59 -21.79
CA PHE A 382 -4.73 -0.31 -20.88
C PHE A 382 -4.90 1.20 -20.72
N SER A 383 -5.22 1.86 -21.84
CA SER A 383 -5.28 3.32 -21.96
C SER A 383 -6.40 3.94 -21.13
N GLU A 384 -7.54 3.26 -20.97
CA GLU A 384 -8.67 3.72 -20.15
C GLU A 384 -8.24 3.90 -18.68
N ALA A 385 -7.72 2.83 -18.05
CA ALA A 385 -7.21 2.89 -16.68
C ALA A 385 -6.04 3.88 -16.53
N THR A 386 -5.17 3.98 -17.53
CA THR A 386 -4.06 4.95 -17.54
C THR A 386 -4.56 6.39 -17.58
N SER A 387 -5.64 6.62 -18.32
CA SER A 387 -6.32 7.92 -18.46
C SER A 387 -7.33 8.17 -17.34
N ARG A 388 -7.42 7.26 -16.35
CA ARG A 388 -8.32 7.35 -15.18
C ARG A 388 -9.80 7.32 -15.57
N GLN A 389 -10.11 6.67 -16.69
CA GLN A 389 -11.48 6.43 -17.13
C GLN A 389 -11.99 5.14 -16.47
N ALA A 390 -13.27 5.13 -16.12
CA ALA A 390 -13.90 3.97 -15.51
C ALA A 390 -14.07 2.83 -16.53
N THR A 391 -13.73 1.60 -16.14
CA THR A 391 -13.79 0.42 -17.02
C THR A 391 -13.90 -0.88 -16.21
N TRP A 392 -14.50 -1.92 -16.78
CA TRP A 392 -14.43 -3.28 -16.22
C TRP A 392 -13.23 -4.07 -16.75
N PHE A 393 -12.57 -3.57 -17.80
CA PHE A 393 -11.46 -4.24 -18.45
C PHE A 393 -10.13 -3.70 -17.93
N PHE A 394 -9.49 -4.43 -17.02
CA PHE A 394 -8.23 -4.07 -16.40
C PHE A 394 -8.21 -2.63 -15.77
N PRO A 395 -9.12 -2.32 -14.83
CA PRO A 395 -9.30 -0.98 -14.26
C PRO A 395 -8.15 -0.44 -13.39
N GLN A 396 -7.08 -1.21 -13.18
CA GLN A 396 -6.04 -0.88 -12.21
C GLN A 396 -4.72 -0.57 -12.88
N ARG A 397 -4.52 0.70 -13.24
CA ARG A 397 -3.34 1.20 -13.98
C ARG A 397 -2.02 0.56 -13.53
N MET A 398 -1.77 0.58 -12.22
CA MET A 398 -0.47 0.18 -11.68
C MET A 398 -0.31 -1.34 -11.66
N ASN A 399 -1.40 -2.07 -11.36
CA ASN A 399 -1.39 -3.53 -11.33
C ASN A 399 -1.30 -4.13 -12.74
N ASN A 400 -1.78 -3.43 -13.77
CA ASN A 400 -1.64 -3.83 -15.15
C ASN A 400 -0.15 -3.96 -15.56
N GLY A 401 0.70 -3.04 -15.11
CA GLY A 401 2.14 -3.10 -15.32
C GLY A 401 2.78 -4.31 -14.65
N VAL A 402 2.45 -4.55 -13.38
CA VAL A 402 2.95 -5.72 -12.63
C VAL A 402 2.46 -7.03 -13.23
N MET A 403 1.20 -7.09 -13.68
CA MET A 403 0.61 -8.26 -14.33
C MET A 403 1.32 -8.61 -15.62
N LEU A 404 1.54 -7.62 -16.50
CA LEU A 404 2.21 -7.85 -17.78
C LEU A 404 3.66 -8.30 -17.56
N TRP A 405 4.34 -7.68 -16.59
CA TRP A 405 5.68 -8.10 -16.17
C TRP A 405 5.70 -9.53 -15.60
N ALA A 406 4.74 -9.89 -14.74
CA ALA A 406 4.62 -11.22 -14.18
C ALA A 406 4.39 -12.25 -15.29
N LEU A 407 3.46 -12.01 -16.21
CA LEU A 407 3.18 -12.89 -17.36
C LEU A 407 4.45 -13.15 -18.18
N ALA A 408 5.17 -12.09 -18.56
CA ALA A 408 6.42 -12.21 -19.31
C ALA A 408 7.48 -13.01 -18.54
N ASN A 409 7.66 -12.74 -17.24
CA ASN A 409 8.62 -13.47 -16.40
C ASN A 409 8.21 -14.94 -16.16
N GLY A 410 6.91 -15.23 -16.09
CA GLY A 410 6.39 -16.58 -16.00
C GLY A 410 6.73 -17.40 -17.23
N LEU A 411 6.43 -16.86 -18.42
CA LEU A 411 6.72 -17.48 -19.70
C LEU A 411 8.24 -17.65 -19.92
N PHE A 412 9.02 -16.61 -19.65
CA PHE A 412 10.48 -16.67 -19.76
C PHE A 412 11.08 -17.68 -18.78
N GLY A 413 10.56 -17.73 -17.55
CA GLY A 413 10.96 -18.72 -16.54
C GLY A 413 10.69 -20.15 -16.97
N PHE A 414 9.56 -20.42 -17.65
CA PHE A 414 9.32 -21.74 -18.26
C PHE A 414 10.34 -22.05 -19.36
N GLY A 415 10.59 -21.08 -20.25
CA GLY A 415 11.60 -21.22 -21.30
C GLY A 415 12.98 -21.59 -20.75
N LEU A 416 13.45 -20.86 -19.73
CA LEU A 416 14.73 -21.15 -19.06
C LEU A 416 14.75 -22.52 -18.40
N PHE A 417 13.64 -22.94 -17.79
CA PHE A 417 13.54 -24.26 -17.17
C PHE A 417 13.69 -25.39 -18.20
N PHE A 418 12.94 -25.34 -19.31
CA PHE A 418 13.03 -26.33 -20.38
C PHE A 418 14.38 -26.30 -21.11
N LEU A 419 14.91 -25.11 -21.36
CA LEU A 419 16.25 -24.95 -21.92
C LEU A 419 17.32 -25.59 -21.03
N GLY A 420 17.23 -25.41 -19.71
CA GLY A 420 18.15 -26.03 -18.76
C GLY A 420 18.13 -27.56 -18.79
N LEU A 421 16.96 -28.17 -19.00
CA LEU A 421 16.83 -29.62 -19.14
C LEU A 421 17.44 -30.12 -20.44
N PHE A 422 17.16 -29.42 -21.55
CA PHE A 422 17.71 -29.71 -22.86
C PHE A 422 19.24 -29.64 -22.86
N LEU A 423 19.83 -28.55 -22.34
CA LEU A 423 21.29 -28.36 -22.26
C LEU A 423 21.99 -29.39 -21.36
N GLN A 424 21.27 -30.00 -20.44
CA GLN A 424 21.79 -31.05 -19.55
C GLN A 424 21.54 -32.47 -20.10
N GLY A 425 20.97 -32.62 -21.29
CA GLY A 425 20.67 -33.92 -21.90
C GLY A 425 19.64 -34.74 -21.11
N LYS A 426 18.82 -34.09 -20.28
CA LYS A 426 17.82 -34.78 -19.44
C LYS A 426 16.57 -35.06 -20.29
N LYS A 427 16.29 -36.34 -20.55
CA LYS A 427 15.02 -36.77 -21.17
C LYS A 427 13.86 -36.45 -20.22
N PHE A 428 12.71 -36.07 -20.78
CA PHE A 428 11.65 -35.44 -20.01
C PHE A 428 10.28 -36.05 -20.29
N GLY A 429 9.54 -36.41 -19.22
CA GLY A 429 8.15 -36.85 -19.28
C GLY A 429 7.30 -36.04 -18.31
N LEU A 430 6.05 -35.74 -18.70
CA LEU A 430 5.06 -35.01 -17.88
C LEU A 430 4.84 -35.61 -16.47
N PRO A 431 4.92 -36.94 -16.25
CA PRO A 431 4.79 -37.51 -14.91
C PRO A 431 5.99 -37.24 -13.99
N ALA A 432 7.22 -37.28 -14.53
CA ALA A 432 8.46 -37.00 -13.77
C ALA A 432 8.54 -35.55 -13.26
N LEU A 433 7.72 -34.68 -13.87
CA LEU A 433 7.57 -33.27 -13.59
C LEU A 433 6.55 -32.94 -12.49
N GLY A 434 5.71 -33.89 -12.09
CA GLY A 434 4.57 -33.56 -11.25
C GLY A 434 3.52 -32.69 -11.93
N LEU A 435 3.50 -32.67 -13.28
CA LEU A 435 2.61 -31.84 -14.11
C LEU A 435 1.49 -32.63 -14.79
N ASP A 436 1.41 -33.95 -14.61
CA ASP A 436 0.29 -34.79 -15.06
C ASP A 436 -0.92 -34.64 -14.14
N VAL A 437 -1.51 -33.45 -14.11
CA VAL A 437 -2.73 -33.20 -13.32
C VAL A 437 -3.95 -33.47 -14.20
N SER A 438 -4.77 -34.43 -13.79
CA SER A 438 -6.05 -34.69 -14.46
C SER A 438 -7.04 -33.53 -14.26
N PRO A 439 -8.02 -33.32 -15.16
CA PRO A 439 -9.04 -32.28 -14.97
C PRO A 439 -9.77 -32.38 -13.62
N ARG A 440 -9.97 -33.61 -13.11
CA ARG A 440 -10.58 -33.85 -11.79
C ARG A 440 -9.69 -33.41 -10.63
N GLU A 441 -8.38 -33.64 -10.72
CA GLU A 441 -7.43 -33.14 -9.72
C GLU A 441 -7.28 -31.63 -9.78
N THR A 442 -7.24 -31.04 -10.98
CA THR A 442 -7.26 -29.58 -11.15
C THR A 442 -8.48 -28.97 -10.48
N TRP A 443 -9.66 -29.56 -10.67
CA TRP A 443 -10.89 -29.10 -10.03
C TRP A 443 -10.85 -29.23 -8.49
N ARG A 444 -10.35 -30.36 -7.97
CA ARG A 444 -10.15 -30.55 -6.53
C ARG A 444 -9.17 -29.53 -5.95
N ALA A 445 -8.06 -29.28 -6.63
CA ALA A 445 -7.05 -28.32 -6.22
C ALA A 445 -7.61 -26.89 -6.22
N LEU A 446 -8.45 -26.55 -7.20
CA LEU A 446 -9.14 -25.26 -7.27
C LEU A 446 -10.11 -25.09 -6.09
N ILE A 447 -10.95 -26.08 -5.79
CA ILE A 447 -11.87 -26.02 -4.63
C ILE A 447 -11.07 -25.87 -3.32
N LEU A 448 -9.98 -26.63 -3.15
CA LEU A 448 -9.12 -26.51 -1.97
C LEU A 448 -8.47 -25.13 -1.88
N ALA A 449 -8.03 -24.57 -3.01
CA ALA A 449 -7.45 -23.24 -3.06
C ALA A 449 -8.47 -22.15 -2.72
N THR A 450 -9.69 -22.24 -3.24
CA THR A 450 -10.80 -21.37 -2.87
C THR A 450 -11.15 -21.51 -1.39
N THR A 451 -11.12 -22.72 -0.84
CA THR A 451 -11.36 -22.96 0.60
C THR A 451 -10.30 -22.27 1.46
N ALA A 452 -9.03 -22.35 1.09
CA ALA A 452 -7.94 -21.65 1.78
C ALA A 452 -8.05 -20.12 1.65
N PHE A 453 -8.44 -19.61 0.48
CA PHE A 453 -8.75 -18.20 0.25
C PHE A 453 -9.88 -17.70 1.16
N LEU A 454 -10.99 -18.44 1.23
CA LEU A 454 -12.14 -18.12 2.08
C LEU A 454 -11.79 -18.17 3.57
N PHE A 455 -10.93 -19.10 3.99
CA PHE A 455 -10.43 -19.14 5.36
C PHE A 455 -9.61 -17.89 5.70
N PHE A 456 -8.65 -17.53 4.86
CA PHE A 456 -7.76 -16.40 5.09
C PHE A 456 -8.52 -15.07 5.17
N TYR A 457 -9.36 -14.80 4.17
CA TYR A 457 -10.17 -13.59 4.17
C TYR A 457 -11.32 -13.65 5.17
N GLY A 458 -11.92 -14.81 5.41
CA GLY A 458 -12.92 -14.98 6.47
C GLY A 458 -12.36 -14.61 7.84
N LEU A 459 -11.14 -15.05 8.16
CA LEU A 459 -10.45 -14.67 9.39
C LEU A 459 -10.20 -13.15 9.46
N LEU A 460 -9.75 -12.53 8.37
CA LEU A 460 -9.56 -11.08 8.29
C LEU A 460 -10.86 -10.31 8.49
N PHE A 461 -11.95 -10.74 7.84
CA PHE A 461 -13.26 -10.10 7.98
C PHE A 461 -13.75 -10.18 9.42
N VAL A 462 -13.62 -11.34 10.09
CA VAL A 462 -13.98 -11.47 11.51
C VAL A 462 -13.12 -10.56 12.38
N VAL A 463 -11.80 -10.51 12.16
CA VAL A 463 -10.90 -9.60 12.88
C VAL A 463 -11.34 -8.15 12.73
N TYR A 464 -11.66 -7.70 11.51
CA TYR A 464 -12.07 -6.33 11.28
C TYR A 464 -13.43 -6.00 11.90
N GLN A 465 -14.39 -6.92 11.87
CA GLN A 465 -15.69 -6.69 12.53
C GLN A 465 -15.55 -6.58 14.05
N LEU A 466 -14.64 -7.32 14.66
CA LEU A 466 -14.42 -7.27 16.12
C LEU A 466 -13.55 -6.08 16.55
N PHE A 467 -12.53 -5.74 15.76
CA PHE A 467 -11.43 -4.88 16.20
C PHE A 467 -11.18 -3.66 15.32
N HIS A 468 -11.82 -3.56 14.15
CA HIS A 468 -11.63 -2.49 13.16
C HIS A 468 -10.14 -2.26 12.80
N VAL A 469 -9.39 -3.36 12.66
CA VAL A 469 -7.99 -3.39 12.22
C VAL A 469 -7.82 -4.46 11.13
N ASP A 470 -6.78 -4.32 10.34
CA ASP A 470 -6.39 -5.29 9.32
C ASP A 470 -4.98 -5.84 9.56
N TYR A 471 -4.51 -6.69 8.63
CA TYR A 471 -3.15 -7.21 8.67
C TYR A 471 -2.24 -6.27 7.90
N ARG A 472 -1.27 -5.64 8.56
CA ARG A 472 -0.34 -4.75 7.86
C ARG A 472 0.99 -4.56 8.55
N PHE A 473 1.94 -4.07 7.76
CA PHE A 473 3.17 -3.47 8.21
C PHE A 473 3.55 -2.36 7.24
N LEU A 474 3.53 -1.11 7.72
CA LEU A 474 3.72 0.09 6.93
C LEU A 474 2.69 0.12 5.78
N PHE A 475 3.16 0.17 4.53
CA PHE A 475 2.32 0.15 3.33
C PHE A 475 2.00 -1.25 2.79
N LEU A 476 2.58 -2.31 3.36
CA LEU A 476 2.24 -3.69 2.98
C LEU A 476 1.07 -4.14 3.86
N GLY A 477 -0.13 -4.21 3.29
CA GLY A 477 -1.33 -4.57 4.04
C GLY A 477 -2.27 -5.51 3.28
N VAL A 478 -2.99 -6.33 4.02
CA VAL A 478 -4.14 -7.12 3.58
C VAL A 478 -5.36 -6.51 4.24
N ARG A 479 -6.11 -5.73 3.46
CA ARG A 479 -7.34 -5.06 3.89
C ARG A 479 -8.57 -5.81 3.41
N LEU A 480 -9.73 -5.36 3.89
CA LEU A 480 -11.00 -5.84 3.35
C LEU A 480 -11.14 -5.37 1.91
N PHE A 481 -11.81 -6.20 1.12
CA PHE A 481 -12.11 -5.94 -0.28
C PHE A 481 -13.62 -5.75 -0.45
N GLN A 482 -13.98 -4.95 -1.46
CA GLN A 482 -15.37 -4.82 -1.89
C GLN A 482 -15.78 -6.04 -2.73
N PRO A 483 -17.04 -6.50 -2.68
CA PRO A 483 -17.50 -7.66 -3.45
C PRO A 483 -17.22 -7.59 -4.96
N GLU A 484 -17.23 -6.39 -5.53
CA GLU A 484 -16.97 -6.11 -6.95
C GLU A 484 -15.57 -6.57 -7.38
N LEU A 485 -14.60 -6.56 -6.46
CA LEU A 485 -13.23 -7.05 -6.74
C LEU A 485 -13.18 -8.56 -7.03
N LEU A 486 -14.20 -9.33 -6.61
CA LEU A 486 -14.33 -10.74 -6.99
C LEU A 486 -14.56 -10.90 -8.51
N LEU A 487 -15.21 -9.92 -9.16
CA LEU A 487 -15.40 -9.91 -10.61
C LEU A 487 -14.08 -9.64 -11.35
N LEU A 488 -13.11 -8.99 -10.70
CA LEU A 488 -11.78 -8.74 -11.26
C LEU A 488 -10.81 -9.91 -11.09
N MET A 489 -11.09 -10.86 -10.19
CA MET A 489 -10.29 -12.07 -10.05
C MET A 489 -10.13 -12.84 -11.37
N PRO A 490 -11.20 -13.19 -12.12
CA PRO A 490 -11.05 -13.85 -13.42
C PRO A 490 -10.38 -12.97 -14.49
N VAL A 491 -10.35 -11.64 -14.33
CA VAL A 491 -9.68 -10.72 -15.25
C VAL A 491 -8.16 -10.75 -15.05
N TYR A 492 -7.70 -10.71 -13.80
CA TYR A 492 -6.26 -10.61 -13.47
C TYR A 492 -5.58 -11.96 -13.17
N ALA A 493 -6.25 -12.85 -12.44
CA ALA A 493 -5.64 -14.08 -11.94
C ALA A 493 -5.07 -14.99 -13.03
N PRO A 494 -5.68 -15.16 -14.23
CA PRO A 494 -5.12 -16.02 -15.28
C PRO A 494 -3.71 -15.61 -15.72
N ALA A 495 -3.47 -14.32 -15.95
CA ALA A 495 -2.18 -13.80 -16.37
C ALA A 495 -1.12 -13.97 -15.27
N PHE A 496 -1.48 -13.67 -14.02
CA PHE A 496 -0.60 -13.89 -12.88
C PHE A 496 -0.33 -15.37 -12.62
N LEU A 497 -1.32 -16.24 -12.78
CA LEU A 497 -1.17 -17.67 -12.50
C LEU A 497 -0.05 -18.31 -13.32
N VAL A 498 0.23 -17.82 -14.54
CA VAL A 498 1.39 -18.24 -15.35
C VAL A 498 2.70 -18.03 -14.58
N PHE A 499 2.88 -16.86 -13.95
CA PHE A 499 4.05 -16.57 -13.12
C PHE A 499 4.10 -17.45 -11.89
N PHE A 500 3.00 -17.52 -11.12
CA PHE A 500 2.97 -18.28 -9.88
C PHE A 500 3.24 -19.77 -10.15
N PHE A 501 2.69 -20.32 -11.22
CA PHE A 501 2.91 -21.70 -11.63
C PHE A 501 4.35 -21.94 -12.10
N SER A 502 4.88 -21.05 -12.95
CA SER A 502 6.29 -21.07 -13.36
C SER A 502 7.25 -21.01 -12.18
N ASN A 503 6.95 -20.16 -11.18
CA ASN A 503 7.73 -20.07 -9.97
C ASN A 503 7.70 -21.39 -9.17
N SER A 504 6.53 -21.99 -8.95
CA SER A 504 6.41 -23.27 -8.24
C SER A 504 7.17 -24.40 -8.93
N VAL A 505 7.09 -24.50 -10.25
CA VAL A 505 7.84 -25.49 -11.03
C VAL A 505 9.35 -25.31 -10.81
N ARG A 506 9.88 -24.10 -10.98
CA ARG A 506 11.30 -23.82 -10.79
C ARG A 506 11.74 -24.04 -9.35
N ALA A 507 10.98 -23.52 -8.38
CA ALA A 507 11.27 -23.63 -6.96
C ALA A 507 11.35 -25.10 -6.51
N ASN A 508 10.45 -25.95 -6.99
CA ASN A 508 10.33 -27.33 -6.51
C ASN A 508 11.13 -28.36 -7.31
N LEU A 509 11.33 -28.12 -8.60
CA LEU A 509 11.98 -29.08 -9.51
C LEU A 509 13.38 -28.68 -9.94
N ALA A 510 13.74 -27.39 -9.92
CA ALA A 510 15.06 -26.91 -10.31
C ALA A 510 15.90 -26.41 -9.13
N LEU A 511 15.27 -25.91 -8.05
CA LEU A 511 15.94 -25.28 -6.89
C LEU A 511 15.81 -26.12 -5.61
N ARG A 512 15.47 -27.41 -5.73
CA ARG A 512 15.42 -28.39 -4.63
C ARG A 512 16.54 -29.41 -4.81
N PHE A 513 17.72 -29.15 -4.25
CA PHE A 513 18.82 -30.10 -4.39
C PHE A 513 18.84 -31.16 -3.30
N SER A 514 19.10 -32.42 -3.67
CA SER A 514 19.34 -33.51 -2.72
C SER A 514 20.60 -33.25 -1.88
N GLY A 515 20.64 -33.82 -0.67
CA GLY A 515 21.76 -33.63 0.28
C GLY A 515 21.95 -32.17 0.76
N THR A 516 20.97 -31.29 0.53
CA THR A 516 21.04 -29.87 0.92
C THR A 516 20.04 -29.58 2.04
N PRO A 517 20.46 -28.88 3.12
CA PRO A 517 19.53 -28.45 4.16
C PRO A 517 18.34 -27.66 3.55
N PRO A 518 17.09 -27.94 3.97
CA PRO A 518 15.90 -27.32 3.37
C PRO A 518 15.95 -25.79 3.30
N TRP A 519 16.43 -25.13 4.36
CA TRP A 519 16.52 -23.67 4.42
C TRP A 519 17.44 -23.06 3.35
N ARG A 520 18.51 -23.77 2.93
CA ARG A 520 19.42 -23.29 1.87
C ARG A 520 18.74 -23.34 0.50
N ASN A 521 17.96 -24.39 0.25
CA ASN A 521 17.15 -24.49 -0.97
C ASN A 521 16.07 -23.39 -1.02
N LEU A 522 15.41 -23.14 0.12
CA LEU A 522 14.42 -22.05 0.24
C LEU A 522 15.05 -20.67 0.05
N LEU A 523 16.21 -20.42 0.66
CA LEU A 523 16.96 -19.18 0.48
C LEU A 523 17.31 -18.98 -1.01
N LEU A 524 17.83 -20.00 -1.68
CA LEU A 524 18.15 -19.93 -3.11
C LEU A 524 16.91 -19.67 -3.97
N ALA A 525 15.77 -20.30 -3.65
CA ALA A 525 14.51 -20.05 -4.34
C ALA A 525 13.99 -18.62 -4.12
N GLY A 526 14.07 -18.12 -2.89
CA GLY A 526 13.71 -16.74 -2.55
C GLY A 526 14.56 -15.73 -3.30
N VAL A 527 15.89 -15.86 -3.22
CA VAL A 527 16.84 -15.02 -3.98
C VAL A 527 16.56 -15.12 -5.48
N GLY A 528 16.38 -16.32 -6.01
CA GLY A 528 16.10 -16.51 -7.44
C GLY A 528 14.81 -15.87 -7.92
N ASN A 529 13.81 -15.72 -7.03
CA ASN A 529 12.54 -15.08 -7.39
C ASN A 529 12.55 -13.55 -7.21
N SER A 530 13.42 -13.01 -6.36
CA SER A 530 13.43 -11.58 -6.02
C SER A 530 14.65 -10.80 -6.51
N LEU A 531 15.73 -11.47 -6.91
CA LEU A 531 17.01 -10.81 -7.24
C LEU A 531 16.85 -9.72 -8.32
N GLY A 532 16.10 -10.00 -9.39
CA GLY A 532 15.84 -9.01 -10.44
C GLY A 532 15.16 -7.74 -9.92
N LEU A 533 14.22 -7.88 -8.99
CA LEU A 533 13.54 -6.75 -8.36
C LEU A 533 14.45 -5.95 -7.44
N PHE A 534 15.33 -6.64 -6.67
CA PHE A 534 16.33 -5.98 -5.85
C PHE A 534 17.36 -5.21 -6.69
N LEU A 535 17.75 -5.73 -7.86
CA LEU A 535 18.64 -5.03 -8.79
C LEU A 535 18.03 -3.73 -9.31
N ILE A 536 16.71 -3.69 -9.55
CA ILE A 536 16.00 -2.45 -9.90
C ILE A 536 16.10 -1.44 -8.76
N LEU A 537 15.80 -1.84 -7.53
CA LEU A 537 15.89 -0.96 -6.36
C LEU A 537 17.33 -0.44 -6.17
N ILE A 538 18.33 -1.31 -6.25
CA ILE A 538 19.74 -0.91 -6.15
C ILE A 538 20.09 0.11 -7.25
N ALA A 539 19.71 -0.13 -8.50
CA ALA A 539 19.99 0.79 -9.60
C ALA A 539 19.29 2.15 -9.43
N GLN A 540 18.05 2.16 -8.94
CA GLN A 540 17.28 3.38 -8.68
C GLN A 540 17.94 4.24 -7.59
N TYR A 541 18.25 3.63 -6.44
CA TYR A 541 18.72 4.36 -5.27
C TYR A 541 20.22 4.64 -5.29
N LEU A 542 21.03 3.82 -5.98
CA LEU A 542 22.41 4.18 -6.28
C LEU A 542 22.48 5.41 -7.19
N SER A 543 21.61 5.52 -8.20
CA SER A 543 21.50 6.73 -9.03
C SER A 543 21.12 7.95 -8.19
N LEU A 544 20.14 7.82 -7.29
CA LEU A 544 19.74 8.90 -6.39
C LEU A 544 20.91 9.34 -5.50
N ALA A 545 21.64 8.41 -4.90
CA ALA A 545 22.77 8.71 -4.03
C ALA A 545 23.95 9.38 -4.77
N LEU A 546 24.19 9.00 -6.03
CA LEU A 546 25.32 9.51 -6.81
C LEU A 546 25.01 10.81 -7.56
N THR A 547 23.76 11.01 -8.00
CA THR A 547 23.40 12.12 -8.90
C THR A 547 22.37 13.08 -8.31
N GLY A 548 21.78 12.76 -7.16
CA GLY A 548 20.65 13.50 -6.59
C GLY A 548 19.32 13.26 -7.33
N THR A 549 19.30 12.40 -8.37
CA THR A 549 18.09 12.06 -9.13
C THR A 549 17.98 10.54 -9.35
N VAL A 550 16.74 10.05 -9.28
CA VAL A 550 16.44 8.64 -9.53
C VAL A 550 16.71 8.22 -10.98
N ARG A 551 17.06 6.93 -11.18
CA ARG A 551 17.38 6.38 -12.51
C ARG A 551 16.19 6.41 -13.47
N TRP A 552 15.04 5.90 -13.03
CA TRP A 552 13.82 5.88 -13.81
C TRP A 552 12.89 6.97 -13.30
N THR A 553 12.94 8.14 -13.93
CA THR A 553 12.15 9.31 -13.56
C THR A 553 10.68 9.11 -13.86
N GLU A 554 10.26 8.84 -15.10
CA GLU A 554 8.83 8.66 -15.44
C GLU A 554 8.22 7.40 -14.79
N GLY A 555 9.03 6.36 -14.59
CA GLY A 555 8.63 5.08 -13.98
C GLY A 555 8.77 4.99 -12.46
N TRP A 556 9.16 6.07 -11.77
CA TRP A 556 9.57 6.01 -10.36
C TRP A 556 8.50 5.43 -9.41
N LEU A 557 7.21 5.74 -9.64
CA LEU A 557 6.11 5.18 -8.84
C LEU A 557 6.00 3.66 -8.99
N TYR A 558 6.28 3.11 -10.18
CA TYR A 558 6.34 1.66 -10.37
C TYR A 558 7.52 1.05 -9.62
N VAL A 559 8.65 1.76 -9.51
CA VAL A 559 9.79 1.30 -8.70
C VAL A 559 9.43 1.32 -7.21
N ASN A 560 8.72 2.34 -6.73
CA ASN A 560 8.28 2.42 -5.32
C ASN A 560 7.38 1.23 -4.92
N LEU A 561 6.56 0.72 -5.85
CA LEU A 561 5.75 -0.49 -5.61
C LEU A 561 6.61 -1.71 -5.25
N LEU A 562 7.86 -1.76 -5.72
CA LEU A 562 8.78 -2.87 -5.47
C LEU A 562 9.22 -2.97 -4.01
N PHE A 563 9.08 -1.92 -3.19
CA PHE A 563 9.32 -2.04 -1.76
C PHE A 563 8.38 -3.05 -1.09
N ALA A 564 7.14 -3.18 -1.58
CA ALA A 564 6.18 -4.18 -1.09
C ALA A 564 6.32 -5.51 -1.84
N VAL A 565 6.51 -5.44 -3.17
CA VAL A 565 6.51 -6.63 -4.04
C VAL A 565 7.78 -7.46 -3.86
N ALA A 566 8.97 -6.84 -3.75
CA ALA A 566 10.23 -7.60 -3.69
C ALA A 566 10.34 -8.51 -2.44
N PRO A 567 10.03 -8.04 -1.21
CA PRO A 567 9.99 -8.93 -0.04
C PRO A 567 8.94 -10.04 -0.17
N THR A 568 7.77 -9.71 -0.72
CA THR A 568 6.71 -10.69 -0.97
C THR A 568 7.16 -11.77 -1.95
N MET A 569 7.85 -11.38 -3.03
CA MET A 569 8.42 -12.31 -4.01
C MET A 569 9.53 -13.18 -3.43
N PHE A 570 10.30 -12.68 -2.46
CA PHE A 570 11.30 -13.49 -1.77
C PHE A 570 10.67 -14.64 -0.97
N VAL A 571 9.54 -14.39 -0.32
CA VAL A 571 8.85 -15.39 0.52
C VAL A 571 7.94 -16.32 -0.30
N LEU A 572 7.41 -15.88 -1.45
CA LEU A 572 6.48 -16.64 -2.28
C LEU A 572 6.88 -18.12 -2.53
N PRO A 573 8.13 -18.45 -2.91
CA PRO A 573 8.54 -19.84 -3.15
C PRO A 573 8.43 -20.76 -1.93
N TYR A 574 8.37 -20.20 -0.72
CA TYR A 574 8.32 -20.96 0.52
C TYR A 574 6.94 -21.59 0.65
N PHE A 575 5.87 -20.83 0.34
CA PHE A 575 4.51 -21.37 0.25
C PHE A 575 4.41 -22.45 -0.82
N HIS A 576 4.96 -22.19 -2.01
CA HIS A 576 4.97 -23.20 -3.09
C HIS A 576 5.69 -24.48 -2.66
N ARG A 577 6.77 -24.36 -1.89
CA ARG A 577 7.47 -25.53 -1.34
C ARG A 577 6.61 -26.28 -0.34
N TYR A 578 6.00 -25.60 0.63
CA TYR A 578 5.18 -26.27 1.64
C TYR A 578 4.00 -27.02 1.03
N PHE A 579 3.29 -26.43 0.06
CA PHE A 579 2.17 -27.11 -0.60
C PHE A 579 2.62 -28.23 -1.54
N PHE A 580 3.79 -28.09 -2.17
CA PHE A 580 4.41 -29.16 -2.95
C PHE A 580 4.80 -30.35 -2.05
N GLU A 581 5.39 -30.11 -0.88
CA GLU A 581 5.75 -31.17 0.07
C GLU A 581 4.53 -31.91 0.63
N MET A 582 3.34 -31.30 0.61
CA MET A 582 2.10 -31.96 1.02
C MET A 582 1.46 -32.81 -0.09
N THR A 583 1.65 -32.44 -1.36
CA THR A 583 0.90 -33.02 -2.49
C THR A 583 1.77 -33.79 -3.48
N GLY A 584 3.08 -33.57 -3.49
CA GLY A 584 3.98 -34.04 -4.54
C GLY A 584 3.79 -33.33 -5.89
N ARG A 585 2.89 -32.34 -5.99
CA ARG A 585 2.51 -31.65 -7.24
C ARG A 585 2.73 -30.14 -7.13
N THR A 586 3.01 -29.49 -8.25
CA THR A 586 3.35 -28.06 -8.29
C THR A 586 2.15 -27.13 -8.40
N LEU A 587 0.92 -27.66 -8.53
CA LEU A 587 -0.28 -26.87 -8.85
C LEU A 587 -0.92 -26.17 -7.65
N LEU A 588 -1.07 -26.84 -6.50
CA LEU A 588 -1.87 -26.34 -5.38
C LEU A 588 -1.32 -25.01 -4.82
N GLY A 589 -0.01 -24.93 -4.64
CA GLY A 589 0.63 -23.74 -4.08
C GLY A 589 0.38 -22.47 -4.91
N PRO A 590 0.64 -22.48 -6.22
CA PRO A 590 0.28 -21.41 -7.15
C PRO A 590 -1.19 -21.00 -7.10
N LEU A 591 -2.13 -21.95 -7.04
CA LEU A 591 -3.57 -21.60 -6.97
C LEU A 591 -3.89 -20.84 -5.68
N ILE A 592 -3.47 -21.34 -4.52
CA ILE A 592 -3.71 -20.69 -3.22
C ILE A 592 -3.06 -19.30 -3.19
N THR A 593 -1.77 -19.24 -3.51
CA THR A 593 -1.00 -18.00 -3.42
C THR A 593 -1.46 -16.97 -4.46
N CYS A 594 -1.79 -17.37 -5.68
CA CYS A 594 -2.34 -16.46 -6.68
C CYS A 594 -3.66 -15.84 -6.18
N LEU A 595 -4.62 -16.64 -5.70
CA LEU A 595 -5.89 -16.11 -5.20
C LEU A 595 -5.69 -15.09 -4.07
N ILE A 596 -4.81 -15.40 -3.11
CA ILE A 596 -4.57 -14.53 -1.95
C ILE A 596 -3.82 -13.26 -2.34
N PHE A 597 -2.67 -13.39 -3.00
CA PHE A 597 -1.80 -12.25 -3.32
C PHE A 597 -2.40 -11.34 -4.40
N ILE A 598 -3.17 -11.88 -5.35
CA ILE A 598 -3.86 -11.03 -6.33
C ILE A 598 -4.98 -10.26 -5.66
N MET A 599 -5.78 -10.86 -4.77
CA MET A 599 -6.77 -10.08 -4.03
C MET A 599 -6.12 -8.99 -3.15
N ILE A 600 -4.97 -9.28 -2.51
CA ILE A 600 -4.18 -8.25 -1.79
C ILE A 600 -3.81 -7.10 -2.74
N LEU A 601 -3.32 -7.43 -3.94
CA LEU A 601 -2.93 -6.44 -4.94
C LEU A 601 -4.13 -5.62 -5.42
N LEU A 602 -5.26 -6.28 -5.69
CA LEU A 602 -6.49 -5.65 -6.18
C LEU A 602 -7.10 -4.69 -5.14
N SER A 603 -7.05 -5.04 -3.85
CA SER A 603 -7.66 -4.23 -2.77
C SER A 603 -6.81 -3.03 -2.34
N ASN A 604 -5.51 -3.03 -2.62
CA ASN A 604 -4.55 -2.02 -2.13
C ASN A 604 -4.08 -1.02 -3.21
N THR A 605 -4.88 -0.84 -4.27
CA THR A 605 -4.51 0.03 -5.39
C THR A 605 -5.67 0.90 -5.83
N VAL A 606 -5.41 1.78 -6.78
CA VAL A 606 -6.47 2.51 -7.48
C VAL A 606 -7.21 1.57 -8.44
N CYS A 607 -8.54 1.67 -8.45
CA CYS A 607 -9.43 0.88 -9.27
C CYS A 607 -10.56 1.76 -9.83
N TYR A 608 -10.52 2.02 -11.13
CA TYR A 608 -11.52 2.85 -11.81
C TYR A 608 -12.72 1.99 -12.25
N LEU A 609 -13.51 1.48 -11.31
CA LEU A 609 -14.74 0.76 -11.63
C LEU A 609 -15.86 1.73 -12.02
N PRO A 610 -16.73 1.39 -12.98
CA PRO A 610 -17.96 2.16 -13.20
C PRO A 610 -18.83 2.24 -11.93
N LEU A 611 -19.58 3.34 -11.79
CA LEU A 611 -20.47 3.60 -10.65
C LEU A 611 -21.63 2.61 -10.57
#